data_AF-A0A2V9C3H2-F1
#
_entry.id   AF-A0A2V9C3H2-F1
#
_cell.length_a   1.000
_cell.length_b   1.000
_cell.length_c   1.000
_cell.angle_alpha   90.00
_cell.angle_beta   90.00
_cell.angle_gamma   90.00
#
_symmetry.space_group_name_H-M   'P 1'
#
loop_
_entity.id
_entity.type
_entity.pdbx_description
1 polymer ?
#
loop_
_entity_poly.entity_id
_entity_poly.type
_entity_poly.pdbx_seq_one_letter_code
_entity_poly.pdbx_strand_id
1 'polypeptide(L)'
;MRTAGGRTRLYAGGGGIGLDAEAARFASGPYHRLPGRLRYIASALRALSGHLPLKVRLEFPEEALPPVETVALLASVLNTPTYGAGLRLAPDARIDNGLLHVVLFGDLSALNVLRLLPRLIASGDLRTSRVKRWTVKAVRMSADRPCLFHGDGEILGPAPVEIEVVPNAIRVLAASYEP
;
A
#
# COMPACT_ATOMS: atom_id res chain seq x y z
N MET A 1 3.41 4.05 13.43
CA MET A 1 2.63 5.04 12.66
C MET A 1 1.88 5.98 13.59
N ARG A 2 2.00 7.29 13.36
CA ARG A 2 1.23 8.35 14.03
C ARG A 2 0.18 8.90 13.08
N THR A 3 -1.07 9.03 13.56
CA THR A 3 -2.21 9.56 12.80
C THR A 3 -2.44 11.04 13.10
N ALA A 4 -3.25 11.72 12.28
CA ALA A 4 -3.69 13.09 12.54
C ALA A 4 -4.39 13.28 13.89
N GLY A 5 -5.05 12.24 14.39
CA GLY A 5 -5.70 12.24 15.71
C GLY A 5 -4.74 12.06 16.90
N GLY A 6 -3.42 12.15 16.68
CA GLY A 6 -2.39 11.98 17.71
C GLY A 6 -2.22 10.54 18.21
N ARG A 7 -2.95 9.59 17.63
CA ARG A 7 -2.88 8.17 18.01
C ARG A 7 -1.72 7.48 17.32
N THR A 8 -0.98 6.68 18.08
CA THR A 8 0.02 5.75 17.57
C THR A 8 -0.62 4.38 17.30
N ARG A 9 -0.27 3.77 16.17
CA ARG A 9 -0.67 2.43 15.73
C ARG A 9 0.53 1.70 15.12
N LEU A 10 0.47 0.37 15.16
CA LEU A 10 1.44 -0.54 14.56
C LEU A 10 0.73 -1.41 13.52
N TYR A 11 1.45 -1.76 12.47
CA TYR A 11 1.10 -2.79 11.50
C TYR A 11 2.40 -3.45 11.03
N ALA A 12 2.34 -4.70 10.58
CA ALA A 12 3.47 -5.54 10.26
C ALA A 12 3.64 -5.80 8.77
N GLY A 13 2.55 -5.87 8.00
CA GLY A 13 2.56 -6.26 6.58
C GLY A 13 2.65 -5.06 5.64
N GLY A 14 1.58 -4.28 5.59
CA GLY A 14 1.46 -3.15 4.67
C GLY A 14 0.17 -2.37 4.85
N GLY A 15 0.20 -1.11 4.47
CA GLY A 15 -0.95 -0.21 4.53
C GLY A 15 -0.88 0.93 3.52
N GLY A 16 -1.88 1.79 3.49
CA GLY A 16 -1.95 2.87 2.52
C GLY A 16 -3.21 3.74 2.58
N ILE A 17 -3.30 4.67 1.64
CA ILE A 17 -4.49 5.50 1.34
C ILE A 17 -4.87 5.38 -0.13
N GLY A 18 -6.11 5.72 -0.45
CA GLY A 18 -6.68 5.59 -1.79
C GLY A 18 -7.50 4.31 -1.93
N LEU A 19 -7.38 3.64 -3.07
CA LEU A 19 -8.25 2.53 -3.49
C LEU A 19 -8.54 1.48 -2.41
N ASP A 20 -7.53 1.04 -1.65
CA ASP A 20 -7.68 -0.04 -0.67
C ASP A 20 -8.53 0.33 0.55
N ALA A 21 -8.52 1.60 0.98
CA ALA A 21 -9.35 2.04 2.10
C ALA A 21 -10.85 1.96 1.76
N GLU A 22 -11.18 2.13 0.47
CA GLU A 22 -12.55 2.00 -0.04
C GLU A 22 -12.86 0.56 -0.45
N ALA A 23 -11.90 -0.18 -1.03
CA ALA A 23 -12.08 -1.57 -1.45
C ALA A 23 -12.49 -2.49 -0.29
N ALA A 24 -12.00 -2.22 0.93
CA ALA A 24 -12.42 -2.91 2.15
C ALA A 24 -13.96 -2.83 2.36
N ARG A 25 -14.63 -1.75 1.94
CA ARG A 25 -16.09 -1.60 2.04
C ARG A 25 -16.85 -2.50 1.05
N PHE A 26 -16.21 -2.90 -0.05
CA PHE A 26 -16.83 -3.69 -1.13
C PHE A 26 -16.48 -5.19 -1.06
N ALA A 27 -15.65 -5.62 -0.11
CA ALA A 27 -15.26 -7.03 0.06
C ALA A 27 -16.46 -7.95 0.36
N SER A 28 -17.51 -7.43 1.01
CA SER A 28 -18.78 -8.13 1.30
C SER A 28 -19.82 -8.05 0.18
N GLY A 29 -19.43 -7.53 -0.99
CA GLY A 29 -20.33 -7.20 -2.10
C GLY A 29 -20.67 -8.36 -3.06
N PRO A 30 -21.03 -8.06 -4.33
CA PRO A 30 -21.55 -9.05 -5.28
C PRO A 30 -20.56 -10.17 -5.63
N TYR A 31 -19.27 -9.98 -5.33
CA TYR A 31 -18.20 -10.93 -5.61
C TYR A 31 -17.94 -11.94 -4.48
N HIS A 32 -18.73 -11.94 -3.41
CA HIS A 32 -18.58 -12.86 -2.26
C HIS A 32 -18.54 -14.35 -2.65
N ARG A 33 -19.14 -14.72 -3.79
CA ARG A 33 -19.12 -16.10 -4.33
C ARG A 33 -17.80 -16.50 -4.98
N LEU A 34 -16.92 -15.55 -5.32
CA LEU A 34 -15.59 -15.87 -5.85
C LEU A 34 -14.69 -16.42 -4.73
N PRO A 35 -13.86 -17.43 -5.00
CA PRO A 35 -12.94 -17.97 -4.00
C PRO A 35 -11.71 -17.06 -3.81
N GLY A 36 -11.30 -16.92 -2.54
CA GLY A 36 -10.00 -16.37 -2.12
C GLY A 36 -9.54 -15.12 -2.86
N ARG A 37 -8.40 -15.25 -3.56
CA ARG A 37 -7.69 -14.16 -4.25
C ARG A 37 -8.54 -13.43 -5.29
N LEU A 38 -9.38 -14.15 -6.03
CA LEU A 38 -10.19 -13.58 -7.11
C LEU A 38 -11.25 -12.62 -6.58
N ARG A 39 -11.80 -12.89 -5.39
CA ARG A 39 -12.73 -12.00 -4.70
C ARG A 39 -12.10 -10.64 -4.44
N TYR A 40 -10.88 -10.63 -3.89
CA TYR A 40 -10.16 -9.40 -3.57
C TYR A 40 -9.85 -8.59 -4.83
N ILE A 41 -9.35 -9.24 -5.88
CA ILE A 41 -9.06 -8.59 -7.16
C ILE A 41 -10.33 -8.00 -7.79
N ALA A 42 -11.44 -8.75 -7.81
CA ALA A 42 -12.70 -8.27 -8.36
C ALA A 42 -13.26 -7.08 -7.56
N SER A 43 -13.22 -7.14 -6.22
CA SER A 43 -13.63 -6.02 -5.36
C SER A 43 -12.75 -4.79 -5.57
N ALA A 44 -11.43 -4.95 -5.73
CA ALA A 44 -10.52 -3.84 -6.04
C ALA A 44 -10.79 -3.23 -7.41
N LEU A 45 -11.01 -4.05 -8.45
CA LEU A 45 -11.39 -3.59 -9.79
C LEU A 45 -12.77 -2.88 -9.80
N ARG A 46 -13.69 -3.31 -8.95
CA ARG A 46 -14.98 -2.63 -8.79
C ARG A 46 -14.83 -1.29 -8.10
N ALA A 47 -14.07 -1.22 -7.00
CA ALA A 47 -13.77 0.04 -6.33
C ALA A 47 -13.12 1.03 -7.30
N LEU A 48 -12.19 0.55 -8.14
CA LEU A 48 -11.55 1.29 -9.22
C LEU A 48 -12.55 1.96 -10.18
N SER A 49 -13.65 1.29 -10.52
CA SER A 49 -14.67 1.82 -11.44
C SER A 49 -15.48 3.00 -10.88
N GLY A 50 -15.48 3.20 -9.57
CA GLY A 50 -16.14 4.32 -8.90
C GLY A 50 -15.18 5.26 -8.18
N HIS A 51 -13.87 5.03 -8.27
CA HIS A 51 -12.89 5.75 -7.47
C HIS A 51 -12.59 7.13 -8.07
N LEU A 52 -12.54 8.13 -7.21
CA LEU A 52 -12.03 9.45 -7.55
C LEU A 52 -10.53 9.47 -7.20
N PRO A 53 -9.63 9.70 -8.16
CA PRO A 53 -8.20 9.81 -7.89
C PRO A 53 -7.91 10.79 -6.74
N LEU A 54 -6.92 10.48 -5.92
CA LEU A 54 -6.55 11.26 -4.73
C LEU A 54 -5.29 12.07 -5.03
N LYS A 55 -5.27 13.39 -4.77
CA LYS A 55 -4.01 14.12 -4.82
C LYS A 55 -3.26 13.83 -3.52
N VAL A 56 -2.20 13.04 -3.63
CA VAL A 56 -1.37 12.62 -2.51
C VAL A 56 -0.09 13.43 -2.46
N ARG A 57 0.40 13.66 -1.25
CA ARG A 57 1.72 14.23 -0.98
C ARG A 57 2.51 13.26 -0.11
N LEU A 58 3.72 12.94 -0.57
CA LEU A 58 4.69 12.11 0.13
C LEU A 58 5.90 12.97 0.50
N GLU A 59 6.31 12.90 1.74
CA GLU A 59 7.50 13.57 2.26
C GLU A 59 8.37 12.52 2.94
N PHE A 60 9.69 12.63 2.81
CA PHE A 60 10.64 11.61 3.26
C PHE A 60 11.61 12.25 4.28
N PRO A 61 11.23 12.35 5.57
CA PRO A 61 11.95 13.17 6.55
C PRO A 61 13.41 12.73 6.79
N GLU A 62 13.69 11.44 6.62
CA GLU A 62 15.01 10.85 6.87
C GLU A 62 15.83 10.63 5.60
N GLU A 63 15.31 11.00 4.43
CA GLU A 63 15.96 10.77 3.16
C GLU A 63 16.20 12.10 2.43
N ALA A 64 17.31 12.21 1.70
CA ALA A 64 17.60 13.36 0.84
C ALA A 64 16.77 13.32 -0.47
N LEU A 65 15.46 13.08 -0.36
CA LEU A 65 14.53 12.97 -1.47
C LEU A 65 13.56 14.16 -1.46
N PRO A 66 13.26 14.75 -2.63
CA PRO A 66 12.28 15.82 -2.72
C PRO A 66 10.87 15.28 -2.40
N PRO A 67 9.97 16.12 -1.87
CA PRO A 67 8.57 15.74 -1.70
C PRO A 67 7.94 15.44 -3.06
N VAL A 68 7.01 14.49 -3.06
CA VAL A 68 6.28 14.07 -4.26
C VAL A 68 4.82 14.42 -4.09
N GLU A 69 4.29 15.27 -4.96
CA GLU A 69 2.86 15.56 -5.08
C GLU A 69 2.33 15.05 -6.41
N THR A 70 1.29 14.22 -6.38
CA THR A 70 0.64 13.77 -7.62
C THR A 70 -0.75 13.22 -7.38
N VAL A 71 -1.47 13.00 -8.49
CA VAL A 71 -2.73 12.29 -8.49
C VAL A 71 -2.44 10.79 -8.56
N ALA A 72 -2.95 10.06 -7.57
CA ALA A 72 -2.68 8.65 -7.38
C ALA A 72 -3.96 7.85 -7.17
N LEU A 73 -3.93 6.62 -7.66
CA LEU A 73 -4.92 5.61 -7.35
C LEU A 73 -4.69 5.04 -5.93
N LEU A 74 -3.42 4.82 -5.58
CA LEU A 74 -3.01 4.18 -4.34
C LEU A 74 -1.62 4.70 -3.96
N ALA A 75 -1.46 5.04 -2.68
CA ALA A 75 -0.16 5.24 -2.06
C ALA A 75 -0.06 4.30 -0.85
N SER A 76 0.90 3.38 -0.90
CA SER A 76 1.08 2.33 0.10
C SER A 76 2.47 2.37 0.72
N VAL A 77 2.57 1.89 1.94
CA VAL A 77 3.81 1.70 2.69
C VAL A 77 3.84 0.26 3.16
N LEU A 78 4.88 -0.48 2.76
CA LEU A 78 4.97 -1.92 2.92
C LEU A 78 6.24 -2.30 3.65
N ASN A 79 6.12 -3.32 4.51
CA ASN A 79 7.25 -4.01 5.13
C ASN A 79 7.52 -5.36 4.44
N THR A 80 6.51 -5.92 3.76
CA THR A 80 6.59 -7.24 3.09
C THR A 80 6.50 -7.10 1.56
N PRO A 81 6.98 -8.11 0.78
CA PRO A 81 6.95 -8.03 -0.68
C PRO A 81 5.56 -7.91 -1.29
N THR A 82 4.58 -8.48 -0.60
CA THR A 82 3.23 -8.65 -1.08
C THR A 82 2.25 -7.83 -0.29
N TYR A 83 1.23 -7.36 -0.97
CA TYR A 83 0.12 -6.62 -0.40
C TYR A 83 -1.15 -7.17 -0.99
N GLY A 84 -2.18 -7.42 -0.17
CA GLY A 84 -3.52 -7.81 -0.59
C GLY A 84 -3.59 -8.94 -1.63
N ALA A 85 -4.22 -10.08 -1.32
CA ALA A 85 -4.35 -11.16 -2.31
C ALA A 85 -3.01 -11.62 -2.92
N GLY A 86 -1.87 -11.40 -2.24
CA GLY A 86 -0.54 -11.77 -2.72
C GLY A 86 -0.02 -10.98 -3.92
N LEU A 87 -0.48 -9.74 -4.15
CA LEU A 87 0.08 -8.89 -5.22
C LEU A 87 1.45 -8.35 -4.80
N ARG A 88 2.49 -8.56 -5.60
CA ARG A 88 3.87 -8.12 -5.33
C ARG A 88 4.04 -6.64 -5.65
N LEU A 89 3.62 -5.76 -4.74
CA LEU A 89 3.77 -4.31 -4.93
C LEU A 89 5.20 -3.85 -4.68
N ALA A 90 5.90 -4.46 -3.71
CA ALA A 90 7.27 -4.14 -3.31
C ALA A 90 8.15 -5.38 -3.38
N PRO A 91 8.40 -5.97 -4.56
CA PRO A 91 9.03 -7.29 -4.68
C PRO A 91 10.39 -7.43 -3.97
N ASP A 92 11.11 -6.32 -3.81
CA ASP A 92 12.43 -6.27 -3.17
C ASP A 92 12.38 -6.04 -1.65
N ALA A 93 11.18 -5.99 -1.06
CA ALA A 93 11.02 -5.74 0.37
C ALA A 93 11.57 -6.87 1.23
N ARG A 94 12.34 -6.51 2.25
CA ARG A 94 12.89 -7.44 3.24
C ARG A 94 12.41 -7.02 4.61
N ILE A 95 11.77 -7.94 5.32
CA ILE A 95 11.09 -7.66 6.59
C ILE A 95 12.05 -7.32 7.75
N ASP A 96 13.34 -7.57 7.58
CA ASP A 96 14.39 -7.53 8.61
C ASP A 96 15.46 -6.46 8.36
N ASN A 97 15.40 -5.73 7.23
CA ASN A 97 16.42 -4.76 6.85
C ASN A 97 16.23 -3.37 7.51
N GLY A 98 15.17 -3.18 8.28
CA GLY A 98 14.85 -1.90 8.92
C GLY A 98 14.48 -0.80 7.93
N LEU A 99 13.87 -1.13 6.79
CA LEU A 99 13.42 -0.18 5.78
C LEU A 99 11.94 -0.41 5.41
N LEU A 100 11.27 0.66 5.00
CA LEU A 100 9.92 0.64 4.46
C LEU A 100 9.97 0.81 2.94
N HIS A 101 9.04 0.17 2.25
CA HIS A 101 8.84 0.32 0.82
C HIS A 101 7.59 1.15 0.55
N VAL A 102 7.78 2.39 0.13
CA VAL A 102 6.69 3.26 -0.32
C VAL A 102 6.42 2.97 -1.78
N VAL A 103 5.18 2.63 -2.12
CA VAL A 103 4.75 2.30 -3.48
C VAL A 103 3.59 3.21 -3.86
N LEU A 104 3.74 3.90 -4.98
CA LEU A 104 2.75 4.83 -5.50
C LEU A 104 2.29 4.35 -6.87
N PHE A 105 1.01 4.04 -6.97
CA PHE A 105 0.32 3.88 -8.24
C PHE A 105 -0.30 5.22 -8.61
N GLY A 106 0.24 5.85 -9.65
CA GLY A 106 -0.30 7.10 -10.18
C GLY A 106 -1.71 6.91 -10.77
N ASP A 107 -2.21 7.94 -11.43
CA ASP A 107 -3.50 7.87 -12.11
C ASP A 107 -3.51 6.78 -13.20
N LEU A 108 -4.27 5.73 -12.96
CA LEU A 108 -4.36 4.52 -13.77
C LEU A 108 -5.84 4.14 -13.92
N SER A 109 -6.28 3.98 -15.17
CA SER A 109 -7.60 3.40 -15.46
C SER A 109 -7.67 1.93 -15.02
N ALA A 110 -8.88 1.43 -14.79
CA ALA A 110 -9.10 0.02 -14.47
C ALA A 110 -8.48 -0.94 -15.50
N LEU A 111 -8.49 -0.57 -16.79
CA LEU A 111 -7.86 -1.35 -17.86
C LEU A 111 -6.33 -1.39 -17.71
N ASN A 112 -5.70 -0.26 -17.35
CA ASN A 112 -4.27 -0.24 -17.11
C ASN A 112 -3.89 -1.10 -15.90
N VAL A 113 -4.68 -1.04 -14.82
CA VAL A 113 -4.49 -1.93 -13.66
C VAL A 113 -4.62 -3.39 -14.07
N LEU A 114 -5.67 -3.74 -14.83
CA LEU A 114 -5.88 -5.11 -15.33
C LEU A 114 -4.69 -5.63 -16.14
N ARG A 115 -4.04 -4.77 -16.93
CA ARG A 115 -2.82 -5.12 -17.69
C ARG A 115 -1.59 -5.33 -16.78
N LEU A 116 -1.52 -4.67 -15.63
CA LEU A 116 -0.43 -4.84 -14.66
C LEU A 116 -0.63 -6.07 -13.75
N LEU A 117 -1.88 -6.51 -13.54
CA LEU A 117 -2.22 -7.60 -12.62
C LEU A 117 -1.42 -8.89 -12.85
N PRO A 118 -1.27 -9.44 -14.07
CA PRO A 118 -0.50 -10.66 -14.28
C PRO A 118 0.94 -10.55 -13.78
N ARG A 119 1.57 -9.39 -13.98
CA ARG A 119 2.94 -9.15 -13.50
C ARG A 119 2.99 -8.95 -11.99
N LEU A 120 2.03 -8.24 -11.41
CA LEU A 120 1.89 -8.11 -9.95
C LEU A 120 1.68 -9.47 -9.28
N ILE A 121 0.98 -10.39 -9.94
CA ILE A 121 0.75 -11.75 -9.46
C ILE A 121 2.04 -12.58 -9.52
N ALA A 122 2.79 -12.48 -10.62
CA ALA A 122 3.96 -13.29 -10.87
C ALA A 122 5.22 -12.79 -10.14
N SER A 123 5.64 -11.55 -10.39
CA SER A 123 6.95 -11.04 -9.96
C SER A 123 6.95 -9.66 -9.31
N GLY A 124 6.01 -8.77 -9.66
CA GLY A 124 6.04 -7.36 -9.27
C GLY A 124 6.96 -6.48 -10.13
N ASP A 125 7.65 -7.05 -11.13
CA ASP A 125 8.46 -6.29 -12.08
C ASP A 125 7.54 -5.54 -13.08
N LEU A 126 7.29 -4.28 -12.75
CA LEU A 126 6.45 -3.39 -13.54
C LEU A 126 7.33 -2.44 -14.36
N ARG A 127 7.35 -2.64 -15.68
CA ARG A 127 8.03 -1.73 -16.63
C ARG A 127 7.12 -0.56 -16.98
N THR A 128 6.86 0.33 -16.02
CA THR A 128 6.01 1.51 -16.22
C THR A 128 6.41 2.68 -15.32
N SER A 129 6.37 3.90 -15.85
CA SER A 129 6.58 5.13 -15.07
C SER A 129 5.39 5.50 -14.19
N ARG A 130 4.25 4.82 -14.36
CA ARG A 130 3.02 5.03 -13.56
C ARG A 130 3.12 4.44 -12.15
N VAL A 131 4.11 3.59 -11.90
CA VAL A 131 4.38 3.02 -10.58
C VAL A 131 5.73 3.50 -10.12
N LYS A 132 5.77 4.17 -8.97
CA LYS A 132 7.00 4.64 -8.35
C LYS A 132 7.21 3.92 -7.02
N ARG A 133 8.46 3.67 -6.69
CA ARG A 133 8.87 2.97 -5.48
C ARG A 133 10.01 3.72 -4.81
N TRP A 134 9.97 3.78 -3.49
CA TRP A 134 11.05 4.31 -2.66
C TRP A 134 11.29 3.35 -1.50
N THR A 135 12.55 3.23 -1.11
CA THR A 135 12.97 2.50 0.09
C THR A 135 13.46 3.53 1.09
N VAL A 136 12.80 3.64 2.24
CA VAL A 136 12.99 4.75 3.19
C VAL A 136 12.86 4.28 4.63
N LYS A 137 13.42 5.01 5.59
CA LYS A 137 13.19 4.74 7.03
C LYS A 137 11.88 5.33 7.55
N ALA A 138 11.50 6.49 7.02
CA ALA A 138 10.30 7.21 7.42
C ALA A 138 9.64 7.90 6.23
N VAL A 139 8.31 8.00 6.27
CA VAL A 139 7.49 8.72 5.30
C VAL A 139 6.33 9.41 5.99
N ARG A 140 6.07 10.65 5.58
CA ARG A 140 4.83 11.37 5.89
C ARG A 140 3.95 11.37 4.65
N MET A 141 2.70 11.00 4.84
CA MET A 141 1.73 10.88 3.76
C MET A 141 0.47 11.66 4.07
N SER A 142 0.05 12.50 3.13
CA SER A 142 -1.18 13.28 3.22
C SER A 142 -1.93 13.29 1.90
N ALA A 143 -3.17 13.76 1.95
CA ALA A 143 -4.04 13.90 0.79
C ALA A 143 -4.71 15.28 0.80
N ASP A 144 -5.23 15.68 -0.36
CA ASP A 144 -5.99 16.92 -0.56
C ASP A 144 -7.37 16.94 0.11
N ARG A 145 -7.85 15.79 0.58
CA ARG A 145 -9.12 15.64 1.30
C ARG A 145 -9.03 14.59 2.41
N PRO A 146 -9.93 14.60 3.41
CA PRO A 146 -9.97 13.59 4.45
C PRO A 146 -10.04 12.18 3.86
N CYS A 147 -9.12 11.32 4.28
CA CYS A 147 -9.09 9.91 3.93
C CYS A 147 -8.56 9.08 5.10
N LEU A 148 -8.84 7.79 5.06
CA LEU A 148 -8.44 6.84 6.08
C LEU A 148 -7.24 6.03 5.60
N PHE A 149 -6.28 5.83 6.49
CA PHE A 149 -5.20 4.88 6.30
C PHE A 149 -5.63 3.50 6.79
N HIS A 150 -5.49 2.50 5.93
CA HIS A 150 -5.63 1.10 6.30
C HIS A 150 -4.26 0.47 6.50
N GLY A 151 -4.15 -0.53 7.36
CA GLY A 151 -2.96 -1.36 7.50
C GLY A 151 -3.35 -2.76 7.97
N ASP A 152 -2.74 -3.78 7.37
CA ASP A 152 -3.00 -5.20 7.65
C ASP A 152 -4.48 -5.61 7.60
N GLY A 153 -5.27 -4.92 6.78
CA GLY A 153 -6.71 -5.17 6.61
C GLY A 153 -7.62 -4.41 7.59
N GLU A 154 -7.07 -3.57 8.48
CA GLU A 154 -7.83 -2.77 9.44
C GLU A 154 -7.71 -1.26 9.17
N ILE A 155 -8.68 -0.46 9.64
CA ILE A 155 -8.60 1.00 9.59
C ILE A 155 -7.79 1.50 10.80
N LEU A 156 -6.65 2.13 10.55
CA LEU A 156 -5.74 2.59 11.60
C LEU A 156 -6.00 4.04 12.01
N GLY A 157 -6.54 4.86 11.10
CA GLY A 157 -6.98 6.23 11.42
C GLY A 157 -6.87 7.19 10.22
N PRO A 158 -7.18 8.48 10.44
CA PRO A 158 -7.18 9.48 9.37
C PRO A 158 -5.76 9.93 9.01
N ALA A 159 -5.58 10.27 7.73
CA ALA A 159 -4.44 11.04 7.24
C ALA A 159 -4.53 12.53 7.67
N PRO A 160 -3.41 13.28 7.75
CA PRO A 160 -2.04 12.85 7.47
C PRO A 160 -1.53 11.78 8.44
N VAL A 161 -0.66 10.91 7.93
CA VAL A 161 0.02 9.88 8.72
C VAL A 161 1.53 10.02 8.60
N GLU A 162 2.21 9.70 9.68
CA GLU A 162 3.67 9.58 9.72
C GLU A 162 4.01 8.13 10.08
N ILE A 163 4.85 7.52 9.26
CA ILE A 163 5.16 6.11 9.33
C ILE A 163 6.67 5.99 9.38
N GLU A 164 7.15 5.32 10.42
CA GLU A 164 8.55 4.99 10.63
C GLU A 164 8.66 3.49 10.91
N VAL A 165 9.78 2.91 10.51
CA VAL A 165 10.11 1.52 10.84
C VAL A 165 10.55 1.40 12.29
N VAL A 166 10.08 0.36 12.97
CA VAL A 166 10.61 -0.03 14.29
C VAL A 166 11.46 -1.28 14.07
N PRO A 167 12.79 -1.16 13.96
CA PRO A 167 13.65 -2.28 13.60
C PRO A 167 13.61 -3.35 14.68
N ASN A 168 13.54 -4.62 14.27
CA ASN A 168 13.55 -5.78 15.16
C ASN A 168 12.47 -5.77 16.27
N ALA A 169 11.31 -5.16 16.00
CA ALA A 169 10.24 -4.99 16.99
C ALA A 169 9.61 -6.31 17.49
N ILE A 170 9.61 -7.36 16.65
CA ILE A 170 9.00 -8.65 16.96
C ILE A 170 9.92 -9.81 16.57
N ARG A 171 9.85 -10.90 17.32
CA ARG A 171 10.48 -12.19 16.99
C ARG A 171 9.39 -13.16 16.55
N VAL A 172 9.58 -13.79 15.39
CA VAL A 172 8.61 -14.70 14.79
C VAL A 172 9.28 -16.04 14.52
N LEU A 173 8.56 -17.14 14.72
CA LEU A 173 8.99 -18.46 14.28
C LEU A 173 8.89 -18.52 12.75
N ALA A 174 10.00 -18.78 12.08
CA ALA A 174 10.06 -18.99 10.64
C ALA A 174 10.64 -20.38 10.33
N ALA A 175 10.29 -20.94 9.17
CA ALA A 175 11.09 -22.01 8.61
C ALA A 175 12.52 -21.50 8.41
N SER A 176 13.51 -22.38 8.56
CA SER A 176 14.92 -22.03 8.36
C SER A 176 15.10 -21.28 7.03
N TYR A 177 15.49 -20.01 7.13
CA TYR A 177 15.70 -19.10 6.00
C TYR A 177 17.19 -19.15 5.62
N GLU A 178 17.50 -19.70 4.45
CA GLU A 178 18.82 -19.53 3.84
C GLU A 178 18.80 -18.22 3.02
N PRO A 179 19.70 -17.27 3.33
CA PRO A 179 19.73 -15.93 2.73
C PRO A 179 20.15 -15.90 1.26
#